data_AF-A0A536BKB7-F1
#
_entry.id   AF-A0A536BKB7-F1
#
_cell.length_a   1.000
_cell.length_b   1.000
_cell.length_c   1.000
_cell.angle_alpha   90.00
_cell.angle_beta   90.00
_cell.angle_gamma   90.00
#
_symmetry.space_group_name_H-M   'P 1'
#
loop_
_entity.id
_entity.type
_entity.pdbx_description
1 polymer ?
#
loop_
_entity_poly.entity_id
_entity_poly.type
_entity_poly.pdbx_seq_one_letter_code
_entity_poly.pdbx_strand_id
1 'polypeptide(L)'
;MPDFQAYYAPSATTVPNLVVTNTLDLVPAEFLFRGFLMFALVRVIGPMGVVVATLPFAFTHLSKPEAETLSTLVGGLAFGWLNWRTGSILYSAAAHVFILTLLVTNATG
;
A
#
# COMPACT_ATOMS: atom_id res chain seq x y z
N MET A 1 14.60 -4.09 12.08
CA MET A 1 13.98 -5.26 12.75
C MET A 1 14.36 -6.49 11.94
N PRO A 2 14.78 -7.61 12.56
CA PRO A 2 15.36 -8.75 11.83
C PRO A 2 14.44 -9.40 10.79
N ASP A 3 13.14 -9.43 11.05
CA ASP A 3 12.07 -9.88 10.15
C ASP A 3 11.97 -9.05 8.87
N PHE A 4 12.02 -7.72 8.98
CA PHE A 4 12.04 -6.81 7.83
C PHE A 4 13.31 -6.98 6.99
N GLN A 5 14.48 -7.11 7.64
CA GLN A 5 15.74 -7.35 6.94
C GLN A 5 15.69 -8.67 6.17
N ALA A 6 15.20 -9.75 6.80
CA ALA A 6 15.08 -11.05 6.16
C ALA A 6 14.11 -11.02 4.96
N TYR A 7 12.96 -10.35 5.09
CA TYR A 7 11.96 -10.26 4.03
C TYR A 7 12.43 -9.40 2.84
N TYR A 8 13.07 -8.26 3.11
CA TYR A 8 13.45 -7.28 2.08
C TYR A 8 14.88 -7.39 1.54
N ALA A 9 15.72 -8.27 2.10
CA ALA A 9 17.06 -8.54 1.57
C ALA A 9 17.07 -8.83 0.04
N PRO A 10 16.14 -9.62 -0.54
CA PRO A 10 16.09 -9.84 -1.98
C PRO A 10 15.77 -8.60 -2.82
N SER A 11 15.18 -7.57 -2.21
CA SER A 11 14.83 -6.30 -2.85
C SER A 11 15.95 -5.25 -2.76
N ALA A 12 17.10 -5.58 -2.17
CA ALA A 12 18.20 -4.65 -1.99
C ALA A 12 18.73 -4.13 -3.33
N THR A 13 18.61 -2.82 -3.54
CA THR A 13 19.14 -2.12 -4.71
C THR A 13 19.34 -0.63 -4.37
N THR A 14 19.78 0.17 -5.34
CA THR A 14 19.98 1.61 -5.15
C THR A 14 18.65 2.32 -4.92
N VAL A 15 18.64 3.43 -4.16
CA VAL A 15 17.43 4.22 -3.90
C VAL A 15 16.71 4.63 -5.19
N PRO A 16 17.38 5.11 -6.26
CA PRO A 16 16.69 5.42 -7.52
C PRO A 16 15.97 4.22 -8.14
N ASN A 17 16.60 3.03 -8.12
CA ASN A 17 15.97 1.81 -8.62
C ASN A 17 14.79 1.39 -7.76
N LEU A 18 14.87 1.56 -6.44
CA LEU A 18 13.74 1.31 -5.54
C LEU A 18 12.57 2.23 -5.86
N VAL A 19 12.77 3.54 -6.04
CA VAL A 19 11.61 4.40 -6.34
C VAL A 19 10.99 4.05 -7.69
N VAL A 20 11.79 3.69 -8.70
CA VAL A 20 11.26 3.27 -10.01
C VAL A 20 10.45 1.97 -9.88
N THR A 21 11.04 0.92 -9.31
CA THR A 21 10.38 -0.39 -9.17
C THR A 21 9.14 -0.32 -8.28
N ASN A 22 9.24 0.32 -7.12
CA ASN A 22 8.11 0.54 -6.22
C ASN A 22 7.01 1.39 -6.88
N THR A 23 7.35 2.38 -7.71
CA THR A 23 6.33 3.15 -8.46
C THR A 23 5.58 2.25 -9.44
N LEU A 24 6.31 1.42 -10.19
CA LEU A 24 5.74 0.50 -11.17
C LEU A 24 4.86 -0.58 -10.51
N ASP A 25 5.17 -0.99 -9.29
CA ASP A 25 4.38 -1.99 -8.56
C ASP A 25 3.18 -1.38 -7.84
N LEU A 26 3.39 -0.27 -7.14
CA LEU A 26 2.42 0.26 -6.19
C LEU A 26 1.37 1.16 -6.82
N VAL A 27 1.69 1.93 -7.86
CA VAL A 27 0.69 2.78 -8.52
C VAL A 27 -0.43 1.95 -9.16
N PRO A 28 -0.14 0.85 -9.89
CA PRO A 28 -1.18 -0.05 -10.37
C PRO A 28 -1.97 -0.72 -9.24
N ALA A 29 -1.30 -1.10 -8.14
CA ALA A 29 -1.98 -1.67 -6.98
C ALA A 29 -2.97 -0.67 -6.35
N GLU A 30 -2.57 0.59 -6.17
CA GLU A 30 -3.45 1.65 -5.68
C GLU A 30 -4.61 1.91 -6.64
N PHE A 31 -4.34 1.92 -7.94
CA PHE A 31 -5.40 2.02 -8.95
C PHE A 31 -6.39 0.86 -8.85
N LEU A 32 -5.93 -0.38 -8.73
CA LEU A 32 -6.80 -1.55 -8.66
C LEU A 32 -7.62 -1.57 -7.36
N PHE A 33 -6.98 -1.47 -6.20
CA PHE A 33 -7.63 -1.63 -4.90
C PHE A 33 -8.36 -0.36 -4.44
N ARG A 34 -7.68 0.79 -4.43
CA ARG A 34 -8.23 2.06 -3.91
C ARG A 34 -8.84 2.95 -4.99
N GLY A 35 -8.59 2.68 -6.26
CA GLY A 35 -9.29 3.28 -7.39
C GLY A 35 -10.51 2.44 -7.78
N PHE A 36 -10.29 1.48 -8.67
CA PHE A 36 -11.34 0.68 -9.29
C PHE A 36 -12.22 -0.05 -8.28
N LEU A 37 -11.67 -0.95 -7.47
CA LEU A 37 -12.45 -1.78 -6.54
C LEU A 37 -13.15 -0.94 -5.47
N MET A 38 -12.41 -0.09 -4.77
CA MET A 38 -12.97 0.75 -3.70
C MET A 38 -14.09 1.65 -4.22
N PHE A 39 -13.88 2.42 -5.29
CA PHE A 39 -14.93 3.31 -5.78
C PHE A 39 -16.09 2.55 -6.43
N ALA A 40 -15.88 1.34 -6.97
CA ALA A 40 -16.98 0.48 -7.39
C ALA A 40 -17.83 0.06 -6.18
N LEU A 41 -17.20 -0.41 -5.10
CA LEU A 41 -17.90 -0.79 -3.87
C LEU A 41 -18.58 0.40 -3.21
N VAL A 42 -17.94 1.57 -3.17
CA VAL A 42 -18.56 2.78 -2.58
C VAL A 42 -19.84 3.19 -3.32
N ARG A 43 -19.94 2.96 -4.64
CA ARG A 43 -21.18 3.20 -5.40
C ARG A 43 -22.31 2.22 -5.07
N VAL A 44 -21.99 1.01 -4.62
CA VAL A 44 -22.96 -0.05 -4.34
C VAL A 44 -23.38 -0.06 -2.87
N ILE A 45 -22.43 0.05 -1.94
CA ILE A 45 -22.64 -0.12 -0.49
C ILE A 45 -22.24 1.12 0.33
N GLY A 46 -22.02 2.26 -0.32
CA GLY A 46 -21.68 3.52 0.35
C GLY A 46 -20.31 3.47 1.05
N PRO A 47 -20.11 4.23 2.14
CA PRO A 47 -18.81 4.34 2.82
C PRO A 47 -18.21 3.00 3.29
N MET A 48 -19.05 1.99 3.52
CA MET A 48 -18.58 0.63 3.84
C MET A 48 -17.71 0.03 2.74
N GLY A 49 -17.82 0.51 1.50
CA GLY A 49 -16.94 0.12 0.40
C GLY A 49 -15.45 0.36 0.68
N VAL A 50 -15.10 1.36 1.49
CA VAL A 50 -13.72 1.61 1.95
C VAL A 50 -13.23 0.47 2.84
N VAL A 51 -14.05 0.05 3.80
CA VAL A 51 -13.73 -1.04 4.73
C VAL A 51 -13.60 -2.37 3.98
N VAL A 52 -14.58 -2.68 3.12
CA VAL A 52 -14.60 -3.92 2.36
C VAL A 52 -13.42 -4.00 1.38
N ALA A 53 -13.06 -2.90 0.71
CA ALA A 53 -11.90 -2.86 -0.18
C ALA A 53 -10.55 -3.02 0.54
N THR A 54 -10.49 -2.73 1.84
CA THR A 54 -9.26 -2.87 2.64
C THR A 54 -8.89 -4.33 2.86
N LEU A 55 -9.87 -5.25 2.96
CA LEU A 55 -9.62 -6.67 3.20
C LEU A 55 -8.81 -7.36 2.10
N PRO A 56 -9.20 -7.31 0.81
CA PRO A 56 -8.41 -7.94 -0.25
C PRO A 56 -7.01 -7.31 -0.36
N PHE A 57 -6.85 -6.02 -0.06
CA PHE A 57 -5.55 -5.37 0.00
C PHE A 57 -4.70 -5.88 1.18
N ALA A 58 -5.28 -6.07 2.36
CA ALA A 58 -4.57 -6.64 3.51
C ALA A 58 -4.16 -8.10 3.26
N PHE A 59 -4.95 -8.87 2.50
CA PHE A 59 -4.59 -10.24 2.14
C PHE A 59 -3.33 -10.35 1.28
N THR A 60 -3.01 -9.34 0.46
CA THR A 60 -1.74 -9.32 -0.29
C THR A 60 -0.52 -9.10 0.60
N HIS A 61 -0.72 -8.82 1.90
CA HIS A 61 0.33 -8.55 2.88
C HIS A 61 0.53 -9.69 3.90
N LEU A 62 -0.17 -10.82 3.78
CA LEU A 62 -0.12 -11.90 4.78
C LEU A 62 1.24 -12.58 4.93
N SER A 63 2.11 -12.52 3.92
CA SER A 63 3.46 -13.08 3.97
C SER A 63 4.52 -12.08 4.44
N LYS A 64 4.14 -10.82 4.65
CA LYS A 64 5.05 -9.75 5.07
C LYS A 64 5.23 -9.76 6.59
N PRO A 65 6.24 -9.03 7.12
CA PRO A 65 6.37 -8.84 8.56
C PRO A 65 5.07 -8.36 9.20
N GLU A 66 4.72 -8.92 10.37
CA GLU A 66 3.41 -8.71 11.03
C GLU A 66 3.08 -7.22 11.23
N ALA A 67 4.09 -6.42 11.62
CA ALA A 67 3.91 -4.99 11.80
C ALA A 67 3.51 -4.26 10.49
N GLU A 68 3.98 -4.74 9.34
CA GLU A 68 3.56 -4.22 8.03
C GLU A 68 2.12 -4.65 7.71
N THR A 69 1.77 -5.91 7.95
CA THR A 69 0.40 -6.40 7.71
C THR A 69 -0.63 -5.67 8.59
N LEU A 70 -0.33 -5.42 9.86
CA LEU A 70 -1.20 -4.67 10.77
C LEU A 70 -1.30 -3.20 10.37
N SER A 71 -0.17 -2.56 10.05
CA SER A 71 -0.19 -1.17 9.57
C SER A 71 -0.86 -1.02 8.20
N THR A 72 -0.89 -2.07 7.38
CA THR A 72 -1.62 -2.13 6.10
C THR A 72 -3.14 -2.01 6.31
N LEU A 73 -3.69 -2.60 7.37
CA LEU A 73 -5.11 -2.44 7.70
C LEU A 73 -5.42 -0.99 8.08
N VAL A 74 -4.62 -0.41 8.99
CA VAL A 74 -4.81 0.97 9.46
C VAL A 74 -4.60 1.97 8.32
N GLY A 75 -3.50 1.83 7.57
CA GLY A 75 -3.17 2.66 6.42
C GLY A 75 -4.18 2.48 5.29
N GLY A 76 -4.67 1.27 5.05
CA GLY A 76 -5.72 0.96 4.09
C GLY A 76 -7.00 1.75 4.35
N LEU A 77 -7.45 1.78 5.61
CA LEU A 77 -8.61 2.56 6.02
C LEU A 77 -8.36 4.07 5.93
N ALA A 78 -7.21 4.54 6.41
CA ALA A 78 -6.86 5.97 6.42
C ALA A 78 -6.75 6.54 4.99
N PHE A 79 -5.98 5.87 4.13
CA PHE A 79 -5.83 6.27 2.72
C PHE A 79 -7.10 6.02 1.91
N GLY A 80 -7.83 4.94 2.18
CA GLY A 80 -9.12 4.70 1.54
C GLY A 80 -10.15 5.79 1.85
N TRP A 81 -10.20 6.25 3.11
CA TRP A 81 -10.99 7.43 3.49
C TRP A 81 -10.52 8.69 2.76
N LEU A 82 -9.21 8.96 2.75
CA LEU A 82 -8.65 10.13 2.06
C LEU A 82 -9.00 10.13 0.57
N ASN A 83 -8.84 8.99 -0.10
CA ASN A 83 -9.15 8.83 -1.51
C ASN A 83 -10.65 9.03 -1.75
N TRP A 84 -11.51 8.48 -0.90
CA TRP A 84 -12.96 8.71 -0.99
C TRP A 84 -13.33 10.19 -0.83
N ARG A 85 -12.69 10.91 0.09
CA ARG A 85 -12.94 12.35 0.33
C ARG A 85 -12.42 13.25 -0.79
N THR A 86 -11.30 12.88 -1.41
CA THR A 86 -10.63 13.68 -2.44
C THR A 86 -10.99 13.29 -3.87
N GLY A 87 -11.54 12.08 -4.07
CA GLY A 87 -11.75 11.50 -5.39
C GLY A 87 -10.46 11.12 -6.11
N SER A 88 -9.31 11.06 -5.41
CA SER A 88 -7.99 10.89 -6.02
C SER A 88 -7.15 9.85 -5.28
N ILE A 89 -6.46 9.00 -6.05
CA ILE A 89 -5.47 8.03 -5.53
C ILE A 89 -4.05 8.62 -5.46
N LEU A 90 -3.85 9.86 -5.92
CA LEU A 90 -2.50 10.43 -6.07
C LEU A 90 -1.75 10.48 -4.73
N TYR A 91 -2.43 10.91 -3.67
CA TYR A 91 -1.84 11.04 -2.34
C TYR A 91 -1.49 9.69 -1.74
N SER A 92 -2.38 8.71 -1.85
CA SER A 92 -2.11 7.37 -1.35
C SER A 92 -1.00 6.69 -2.14
N ALA A 93 -0.96 6.84 -3.47
CA ALA A 93 0.10 6.30 -4.31
C ALA A 93 1.47 6.90 -4.01
N ALA A 94 1.57 8.24 -3.90
CA ALA A 94 2.82 8.90 -3.53
C ALA A 94 3.29 8.46 -2.13
N ALA A 95 2.38 8.41 -1.16
CA ALA A 95 2.70 7.96 0.19
C ALA A 95 3.14 6.49 0.22
N HIS A 96 2.49 5.60 -0.53
CA HIS A 96 2.82 4.19 -0.56
C HIS A 96 4.21 3.95 -1.16
N VAL A 97 4.54 4.61 -2.28
CA VAL A 97 5.88 4.57 -2.88
C VAL A 97 6.93 5.09 -1.91
N PHE A 98 6.65 6.21 -1.24
CA PHE A 98 7.55 6.78 -0.25
C PHE A 98 7.80 5.84 0.93
N ILE A 99 6.73 5.31 1.53
CA ILE A 99 6.80 4.42 2.70
C ILE A 99 7.57 3.15 2.36
N LEU A 100 7.26 2.48 1.25
CA LEU A 100 7.96 1.25 0.88
C LEU A 100 9.43 1.51 0.54
N THR A 101 9.72 2.58 -0.20
CA THR A 101 11.11 2.94 -0.53
C THR A 101 11.91 3.22 0.74
N LEU A 102 11.35 3.99 1.67
CA LEU A 102 11.99 4.29 2.95
C LEU A 102 12.21 2.99 3.75
N LEU A 103 11.20 2.14 3.83
CA LEU A 103 11.23 0.90 4.58
C LEU A 103 12.29 -0.06 4.05
N VAL A 104 12.35 -0.29 2.73
CA VAL A 104 13.37 -1.15 2.11
C VAL A 104 14.76 -0.56 2.32
N THR A 105 14.92 0.76 2.13
CA THR A 105 16.21 1.43 2.35
C THR A 105 16.73 1.24 3.79
N ASN A 106 15.85 1.30 4.79
CA ASN A 106 16.22 1.07 6.19
C ASN A 106 16.43 -0.42 6.52
N ALA A 107 15.81 -1.33 5.76
CA ALA A 107 15.95 -2.77 5.95
C ALA A 107 17.19 -3.36 5.26
N THR A 108 17.73 -2.69 4.23
CA THR A 108 18.86 -3.19 3.44
C THR A 108 20.12 -2.32 3.51
N GLY A 109 20.04 -1.18 4.20
CA GLY A 109 21.14 -0.23 4.40
C GLY A 109 21.99 -0.53 5.63
#